data_AF-B9FIA6-F1
#
_entry.id   AF-B9FIA6-F1
#
_cell.length_a   1.000
_cell.length_b   1.000
_cell.length_c   1.000
_cell.angle_alpha   90.00
_cell.angle_beta   90.00
_cell.angle_gamma   90.00
#
_symmetry.space_group_name_H-M   'P 1'
#
loop_
_entity.id
_entity.type
_entity.pdbx_description
1 polymer ?
#
loop_
_entity_poly.entity_id
_entity_poly.type
_entity_poly.pdbx_seq_one_letter_code
_entity_poly.pdbx_strand_id
1 'polypeptide(L)'
;MVTAARLLPLILFLTAVAVGCSAWEMNIRLPTERLAYGGGEAVVAPIIHALRPLLGSGRQLAARAGVACDSWRLGVEAHNVIDWRTVPAECEGYIGHYMLGEHYRRDFAVVVDEAVAYAETLKLAGNGKEIWVFDIDETSLSNLPYYAKHGFGATPYNATSFRRTEDQRTITVTNLHRQGFSGWEKLLLKPAVHATGELQGSAVEYKSGERQKLQDAGFIIVGNIGDQWSDILGAPEGARTFKLPDPLYYIG
;
A
#
# COMPACT_ATOMS: atom_id res chain seq x y z
N MET A 1 -18.21 -63.68 5.31
CA MET A 1 -19.61 -63.62 4.83
C MET A 1 -20.04 -62.16 4.99
N VAL A 2 -20.47 -61.36 4.02
CA VAL A 2 -20.89 -61.48 2.60
C VAL A 2 -20.69 -60.07 1.98
N THR A 3 -20.21 -59.79 0.76
CA THR A 3 -19.59 -60.53 -0.37
C THR A 3 -18.78 -59.52 -1.22
N ALA A 4 -17.83 -59.98 -2.05
CA ALA A 4 -17.15 -59.10 -3.02
C ALA A 4 -17.98 -58.92 -4.30
N ALA A 5 -18.16 -57.68 -4.75
CA ALA A 5 -18.69 -57.35 -6.08
C ALA A 5 -17.60 -56.66 -6.91
N ARG A 6 -17.13 -57.33 -7.97
CA ARG A 6 -16.24 -56.74 -8.99
C ARG A 6 -17.08 -55.91 -9.96
N LEU A 7 -16.65 -54.71 -10.30
CA LEU A 7 -16.97 -54.03 -11.56
C LEU A 7 -15.76 -53.19 -12.02
N LEU A 8 -15.61 -53.01 -13.33
CA LEU A 8 -14.35 -52.67 -13.99
C LEU A 8 -13.92 -51.20 -13.81
N PRO A 9 -12.61 -50.89 -13.98
CA PRO A 9 -12.13 -49.50 -14.06
C PRO A 9 -12.58 -48.87 -15.38
N LEU A 10 -13.37 -47.80 -15.31
CA LEU A 10 -13.74 -47.00 -16.48
C LEU A 10 -12.61 -46.00 -16.78
N ILE A 11 -11.69 -46.39 -17.66
CA ILE A 11 -10.69 -45.46 -18.21
C ILE A 11 -11.41 -44.51 -19.16
N LEU A 12 -11.67 -43.28 -18.70
CA LEU A 12 -12.15 -42.20 -19.55
C LEU A 12 -11.00 -41.25 -19.87
N PHE A 13 -10.48 -41.33 -21.10
CA PHE A 13 -9.57 -40.33 -21.65
C PHE A 13 -10.33 -39.01 -21.84
N LEU A 14 -10.26 -38.12 -20.85
CA LEU A 14 -10.56 -36.71 -21.03
C LEU A 14 -9.27 -36.02 -21.50
N THR A 15 -9.17 -35.86 -22.82
CA THR A 15 -8.07 -35.16 -23.48
C THR A 15 -7.94 -33.74 -22.95
N ALA A 16 -6.76 -33.40 -22.44
CA ALA A 16 -6.42 -32.03 -22.10
C ALA A 16 -6.41 -31.16 -23.36
N VAL A 17 -7.50 -30.43 -23.61
CA VAL A 17 -7.45 -29.25 -24.47
C VAL A 17 -6.89 -28.12 -23.62
N ALA A 18 -5.55 -28.08 -23.55
CA ALA A 18 -4.85 -26.88 -23.14
C ALA A 18 -5.15 -25.80 -24.20
N VAL A 19 -6.20 -25.01 -23.96
CA VAL A 19 -6.40 -23.76 -24.70
C VAL A 19 -5.18 -22.91 -24.41
N GLY A 20 -4.39 -22.69 -25.45
CA GLY A 20 -3.12 -21.98 -25.35
C GLY A 20 -3.33 -20.53 -24.92
N CYS A 21 -3.30 -20.29 -23.62
CA CYS A 21 -2.46 -19.22 -23.12
C CYS A 21 -1.02 -19.60 -23.47
N SER A 22 -0.63 -19.32 -24.71
CA SER A 22 0.70 -18.81 -24.96
C SER A 22 0.80 -17.52 -24.15
N ALA A 23 1.13 -17.68 -22.86
CA ALA A 23 1.89 -16.67 -22.16
C ALA A 23 3.01 -16.30 -23.13
N TRP A 24 3.03 -15.03 -23.53
CA TRP A 24 4.13 -14.53 -24.31
C TRP A 24 5.30 -14.57 -23.33
N GLU A 25 6.06 -15.68 -23.35
CA GLU A 25 7.41 -15.69 -22.81
C GLU A 25 8.10 -14.52 -23.48
N MET A 26 8.18 -13.42 -22.73
CA MET A 26 8.98 -12.27 -23.08
C MET A 26 10.42 -12.75 -23.03
N ASN A 27 10.84 -13.40 -24.12
CA ASN A 27 12.17 -13.90 -24.39
C ASN A 27 13.06 -12.67 -24.66
N ILE A 28 13.22 -11.85 -23.61
CA ILE A 28 14.11 -10.70 -23.58
C ILE A 28 15.52 -11.26 -23.53
N ARG A 29 16.02 -11.71 -24.68
CA ARG A 29 17.44 -11.83 -24.93
C ARG A 29 18.01 -10.43 -24.89
N LEU A 30 18.50 -10.03 -23.71
CA LEU A 30 19.33 -8.84 -23.58
C LEU A 30 20.48 -8.98 -24.57
N PRO A 31 20.66 -8.04 -25.52
CA PRO A 31 21.83 -8.05 -26.37
C PRO A 31 23.08 -7.91 -25.50
N THR A 32 24.18 -8.56 -25.92
CA THR A 32 25.45 -8.58 -25.21
C THR A 32 26.55 -8.04 -26.10
N GLU A 33 27.40 -7.16 -25.56
CA GLU A 33 28.61 -6.70 -26.25
C GLU A 33 29.82 -7.53 -25.82
N ARG A 34 30.72 -7.77 -26.78
CA ARG A 34 32.02 -8.40 -26.51
C ARG A 34 33.06 -7.32 -26.32
N LEU A 35 33.46 -7.08 -25.08
CA LEU A 35 34.61 -6.24 -24.77
C LEU A 35 35.89 -7.08 -24.92
N ALA A 36 36.59 -6.88 -26.03
CA ALA A 36 37.90 -7.49 -26.25
C ALA A 36 38.98 -6.70 -25.49
N TYR A 37 39.20 -7.03 -24.22
CA TYR A 37 40.41 -6.61 -23.52
C TYR A 37 41.59 -7.46 -24.00
N GLY A 38 42.72 -6.83 -24.31
CA GLY A 38 43.84 -7.51 -24.97
C GLY A 38 44.41 -8.67 -24.14
N GLY A 39 44.43 -9.87 -24.71
CA GLY A 39 45.13 -11.02 -24.14
C GLY A 39 44.40 -11.81 -23.04
N GLY A 40 43.06 -11.84 -23.06
CA GLY A 40 42.26 -12.65 -22.13
C GLY A 40 40.92 -13.10 -22.72
N GLU A 41 40.29 -14.08 -22.08
CA GLU A 41 39.02 -14.66 -22.50
C GLU A 41 37.92 -13.58 -22.63
N ALA A 42 37.13 -13.62 -23.70
CA ALA A 42 36.21 -12.54 -24.05
C ALA A 42 35.05 -12.43 -23.04
N VAL A 43 35.10 -11.43 -22.16
CA VAL A 43 34.03 -11.17 -21.20
C VAL A 43 32.78 -10.69 -21.94
N VAL A 44 31.72 -11.50 -21.89
CA VAL A 44 30.40 -11.18 -22.43
C VAL A 44 29.62 -10.43 -21.36
N ALA A 45 29.47 -9.12 -21.50
CA ALA A 45 28.69 -8.30 -20.59
C ALA A 45 27.26 -8.10 -21.14
N PRO A 46 26.21 -8.13 -20.30
CA PRO A 46 24.87 -7.69 -20.71
C PRO A 46 24.93 -6.19 -21.05
N ILE A 47 24.27 -5.78 -22.14
CA ILE A 47 24.17 -4.35 -22.47
C ILE A 47 23.29 -3.68 -21.42
N ILE A 48 23.92 -2.84 -20.59
CA ILE A 48 23.23 -2.01 -19.61
C ILE A 48 22.65 -0.81 -20.36
N HIS A 49 21.38 -0.90 -20.74
CA HIS A 49 20.65 0.25 -21.27
C HIS A 49 20.52 1.33 -20.19
N ALA A 50 20.80 2.59 -20.55
CA ALA A 50 20.62 3.70 -19.63
C ALA A 50 19.14 3.83 -19.24
N LEU A 51 18.86 3.99 -17.94
CA LEU A 51 17.51 4.25 -17.40
C LEU A 51 16.89 5.58 -17.87
N ARG A 52 17.59 6.36 -18.70
CA ARG A 52 17.01 7.48 -19.44
C ARG A 52 16.29 6.94 -20.66
N PRO A 53 14.95 7.03 -20.75
CA PRO A 53 14.30 6.97 -22.04
C PRO A 53 14.92 8.06 -22.91
N LEU A 54 15.27 7.73 -24.16
CA LEU A 54 15.53 8.75 -25.17
C LEU A 54 14.34 9.71 -25.18
N LEU A 55 14.61 11.01 -25.27
CA LEU A 55 13.61 12.08 -25.15
C LEU A 55 12.57 11.97 -26.27
N GLY A 56 11.52 11.18 -26.03
CA GLY A 56 10.45 10.97 -26.98
C GLY A 56 9.70 12.28 -27.28
N SER A 57 9.11 12.33 -28.47
CA SER A 57 8.31 13.48 -28.96
C SER A 57 7.20 13.92 -27.99
N GLY A 58 6.77 13.05 -27.07
CA GLY A 58 5.84 13.35 -25.98
C GLY A 58 6.26 14.48 -25.04
N ARG A 59 7.53 14.90 -24.97
CA ARG A 59 7.92 16.06 -24.13
C ARG A 59 7.26 17.37 -24.57
N GLN A 60 6.95 17.55 -25.85
CA GLN A 60 6.22 18.73 -26.33
C GLN A 60 4.72 18.68 -26.03
N LEU A 61 4.19 17.53 -25.64
CA LEU A 61 2.84 17.37 -25.09
C LEU A 61 2.85 17.50 -23.56
N ALA A 62 3.70 16.76 -22.85
CA ALA A 62 3.80 16.85 -21.39
C ALA A 62 4.17 18.25 -20.86
N ALA A 63 4.97 19.02 -21.60
CA ALA A 63 5.27 20.42 -21.26
C ALA A 63 4.22 21.44 -21.73
N ARG A 64 3.11 20.99 -22.35
CA ARG A 64 2.01 21.84 -22.88
C ARG A 64 0.60 21.39 -22.50
N ALA A 65 0.44 20.23 -21.84
CA ALA A 65 -0.86 19.57 -21.64
C ALA A 65 -1.21 19.27 -20.17
N GLY A 66 -0.48 19.85 -19.21
CA GLY A 66 -0.74 19.68 -17.77
C GLY A 66 -0.01 18.50 -17.13
N VAL A 67 -0.38 18.23 -15.87
CA VAL A 67 0.15 17.16 -15.03
C VAL A 67 -0.32 15.80 -15.56
N ALA A 68 0.62 14.89 -15.81
CA ALA A 68 0.30 13.48 -16.03
C ALA A 68 -0.17 12.85 -14.70
N CYS A 69 -1.48 12.85 -14.45
CA CYS A 69 -2.07 12.55 -13.15
C CYS A 69 -1.78 11.13 -12.64
N ASP A 70 -1.57 10.17 -13.54
CA ASP A 70 -1.13 8.81 -13.23
C ASP A 70 0.32 8.76 -12.71
N SER A 71 1.20 9.52 -13.36
CA SER A 71 2.60 9.70 -12.98
C SER A 71 2.73 10.51 -11.70
N TRP A 72 1.85 11.49 -11.48
CA TRP A 72 1.75 12.23 -10.22
C TRP A 72 1.31 11.33 -9.07
N ARG A 73 0.24 10.53 -9.25
CA ARG A 73 -0.20 9.52 -8.28
C ARG A 73 0.93 8.57 -7.92
N LEU A 74 1.60 7.98 -8.93
CA LEU A 74 2.74 7.10 -8.71
C LEU A 74 3.88 7.80 -7.94
N GLY A 75 4.12 9.08 -8.23
CA GLY A 75 5.09 9.91 -7.50
C GLY A 75 4.73 10.10 -6.03
N VAL A 76 3.46 10.33 -5.70
CA VAL A 76 2.95 10.42 -4.32
C VAL A 76 3.10 9.09 -3.61
N GLU A 77 2.59 8.00 -4.19
CA GLU A 77 2.62 6.67 -3.57
C GLU A 77 4.05 6.19 -3.32
N ALA A 78 4.98 6.50 -4.23
CA ALA A 78 6.40 6.14 -4.11
C ALA A 78 7.26 7.13 -3.30
N HIS A 79 6.66 8.05 -2.51
CA HIS A 79 7.36 9.05 -1.68
C HIS A 79 8.28 10.01 -2.48
N ASN A 80 8.06 10.18 -3.79
CA ASN A 80 8.81 11.12 -4.62
C ASN A 80 8.14 12.50 -4.70
N VAL A 81 6.85 12.58 -4.40
CA VAL A 81 6.05 13.81 -4.32
C VAL A 81 5.52 13.94 -2.89
N ILE A 82 6.18 14.77 -2.11
CA ILE A 82 5.92 15.02 -0.67
C ILE A 82 5.43 16.45 -0.44
N ASP A 83 4.88 16.71 0.75
CA ASP A 83 4.43 18.02 1.24
C ASP A 83 3.45 18.76 0.31
N TRP A 84 2.71 18.00 -0.50
CA TRP A 84 1.67 18.52 -1.37
C TRP A 84 0.40 18.84 -0.57
N ARG A 85 -0.34 19.88 -0.98
CA ARG A 85 -1.46 20.44 -0.19
C ARG A 85 -2.85 20.00 -0.65
N THR A 86 -2.98 19.77 -1.95
CA THR A 86 -4.20 19.31 -2.63
C THR A 86 -3.77 18.52 -3.86
N VAL A 87 -4.65 17.62 -4.31
CA VAL A 87 -4.56 17.04 -5.65
C VAL A 87 -4.53 18.19 -6.67
N PRO A 88 -3.72 18.13 -7.75
CA PRO A 88 -3.78 19.13 -8.83
C PRO A 88 -5.20 19.21 -9.38
N ALA A 89 -5.74 20.42 -9.58
CA ALA A 89 -7.15 20.59 -9.95
C ALA A 89 -7.53 19.85 -11.26
N GLU A 90 -6.62 19.81 -12.24
CA GLU A 90 -6.76 19.02 -13.47
C GLU A 90 -6.82 17.49 -13.26
N CYS A 91 -6.40 17.01 -12.09
CA CYS A 91 -6.38 15.60 -11.72
C CYS A 91 -7.57 15.14 -10.88
N GLU A 92 -8.50 16.03 -10.48
CA GLU A 92 -9.71 15.67 -9.71
C GLU A 92 -10.47 14.50 -10.32
N GLY A 93 -10.79 14.59 -11.61
CA GLY A 93 -11.53 13.54 -12.33
C GLY A 93 -10.75 12.23 -12.46
N TYR A 94 -9.42 12.30 -12.57
CA TYR A 94 -8.56 11.12 -12.61
C TYR A 94 -8.54 10.40 -11.24
N ILE A 95 -8.36 11.14 -10.15
CA ILE A 95 -8.35 10.58 -8.79
C ILE A 95 -9.73 10.05 -8.40
N GLY A 96 -10.82 10.76 -8.75
CA GLY A 96 -12.18 10.26 -8.55
C GLY A 96 -12.45 8.93 -9.28
N HIS A 97 -12.01 8.81 -10.53
CA HIS A 97 -12.10 7.56 -11.29
C HIS A 97 -11.22 6.45 -10.69
N TYR A 98 -10.01 6.77 -10.22
CA TYR A 98 -9.12 5.83 -9.54
C TYR A 98 -9.76 5.25 -8.27
N MET A 99 -10.19 6.11 -7.35
CA MET A 99 -10.72 5.75 -6.03
C MET A 99 -12.08 5.04 -6.09
N LEU A 100 -12.97 5.44 -7.00
CA LEU A 100 -14.28 4.79 -7.16
C LEU A 100 -14.20 3.50 -8.00
N GLY A 101 -13.19 3.35 -8.85
CA GLY A 101 -13.08 2.26 -9.83
C GLY A 101 -12.35 1.00 -9.36
N GLU A 102 -12.08 0.11 -10.32
CA GLU A 102 -11.37 -1.16 -10.09
C GLU A 102 -9.84 -1.00 -9.94
N HIS A 103 -9.29 0.21 -10.13
CA HIS A 103 -7.85 0.43 -10.02
C HIS A 103 -7.43 0.49 -8.54
N TYR A 104 -8.05 1.36 -7.74
CA TYR A 104 -7.84 1.39 -6.29
C TYR A 104 -8.05 0.02 -5.62
N ARG A 105 -9.13 -0.68 -5.98
CA ARG A 105 -9.43 -2.03 -5.44
C ARG A 105 -8.32 -3.04 -5.68
N ARG A 106 -7.70 -3.03 -6.87
CA ARG A 106 -6.61 -3.95 -7.23
C ARG A 106 -5.30 -3.55 -6.56
N ASP A 107 -4.98 -2.26 -6.55
CA ASP A 107 -3.77 -1.75 -5.87
C ASP A 107 -3.84 -2.05 -4.36
N PHE A 108 -5.00 -1.83 -3.73
CA PHE A 108 -5.26 -2.15 -2.32
C PHE A 108 -5.18 -3.66 -2.05
N ALA A 109 -5.79 -4.49 -2.91
CA ALA A 109 -5.75 -5.95 -2.78
C ALA A 109 -4.32 -6.50 -2.83
N VAL A 110 -3.47 -6.02 -3.74
CA VAL A 110 -2.06 -6.45 -3.82
C VAL A 110 -1.31 -6.21 -2.51
N VAL A 111 -1.53 -5.06 -1.85
CA VAL A 111 -0.87 -4.75 -0.57
C VAL A 111 -1.41 -5.63 0.56
N VAL A 112 -2.72 -5.90 0.59
CA VAL A 112 -3.35 -6.78 1.58
C VAL A 112 -2.93 -8.24 1.39
N ASP A 113 -2.91 -8.74 0.15
CA ASP A 113 -2.50 -10.11 -0.16
C ASP A 113 -1.03 -10.34 0.23
N GLU A 114 -0.14 -9.37 -0.02
CA GLU A 114 1.25 -9.39 0.46
C GLU A 114 1.36 -9.34 1.99
N ALA A 115 0.48 -8.59 2.67
CA ALA A 115 0.44 -8.53 4.12
C ALA A 115 -0.04 -9.84 4.75
N VAL A 116 -1.08 -10.47 4.18
CA VAL A 116 -1.60 -11.77 4.61
C VAL A 116 -0.55 -12.86 4.35
N ALA A 117 0.01 -12.93 3.15
CA ALA A 117 1.05 -13.91 2.80
C ALA A 117 2.27 -13.79 3.73
N TYR A 118 2.68 -12.56 4.08
CA TYR A 118 3.72 -12.35 5.09
C TYR A 118 3.29 -12.85 6.47
N ALA A 119 2.08 -12.50 6.93
CA ALA A 119 1.56 -12.92 8.23
C ALA A 119 1.54 -14.45 8.39
N GLU A 120 1.17 -15.17 7.33
CA GLU A 120 1.16 -16.64 7.28
C GLU A 120 2.56 -17.27 7.42
N THR A 121 3.63 -16.54 7.10
CA THR A 121 5.02 -17.02 7.33
C THR A 121 5.54 -16.82 8.75
N LEU A 122 4.84 -16.04 9.59
CA LEU A 122 5.34 -15.64 10.91
C LEU A 122 5.35 -16.80 11.91
N LYS A 123 6.51 -17.02 12.53
CA LYS A 123 6.68 -17.96 13.65
C LYS A 123 6.60 -17.18 14.97
N LEU A 124 5.38 -16.97 15.45
CA LEU A 124 5.11 -16.28 16.71
C LEU A 124 5.53 -17.17 17.91
N ALA A 125 6.01 -16.57 18.99
CA ALA A 125 6.33 -17.27 20.23
C ALA A 125 5.09 -17.67 21.04
N GLY A 126 3.91 -17.11 20.71
CA GLY A 126 2.63 -17.46 21.33
C GLY A 126 2.46 -16.89 22.75
N ASN A 127 3.27 -15.89 23.12
CA ASN A 127 3.21 -15.23 24.43
C ASN A 127 2.25 -14.01 24.47
N GLY A 128 1.59 -13.71 23.34
CA GLY A 128 0.68 -12.56 23.22
C GLY A 128 1.37 -11.21 23.15
N LYS A 129 2.68 -11.17 22.82
CA LYS A 129 3.44 -9.93 22.66
C LYS A 129 3.69 -9.55 21.21
N GLU A 130 3.54 -10.45 20.26
CA GLU A 130 3.56 -10.11 18.84
C GLU A 130 2.29 -9.35 18.45
N ILE A 131 2.46 -8.12 17.93
CA ILE A 131 1.36 -7.25 17.53
C ILE A 131 1.55 -6.73 16.10
N TRP A 132 0.44 -6.41 15.46
CA TRP A 132 0.40 -5.71 14.20
C TRP A 132 -0.21 -4.32 14.42
N VAL A 133 0.43 -3.29 13.88
CA VAL A 133 -0.05 -1.90 13.96
C VAL A 133 -0.84 -1.57 12.70
N PHE A 134 -2.04 -1.02 12.87
CA PHE A 134 -2.93 -0.59 11.79
C PHE A 134 -3.25 0.90 11.98
N ASP A 135 -3.21 1.69 10.91
CA ASP A 135 -3.92 2.96 10.91
C ASP A 135 -5.44 2.78 10.77
N ILE A 136 -6.21 3.87 10.93
CA ILE A 136 -7.66 3.86 10.99
C ILE A 136 -8.28 4.60 9.82
N ASP A 137 -7.85 5.82 9.48
CA ASP A 137 -8.39 6.59 8.34
C ASP A 137 -7.82 6.04 7.04
N GLU A 138 -8.64 5.87 6.00
CA GLU A 138 -8.30 5.29 4.68
C GLU A 138 -7.64 3.87 4.67
N THR A 139 -7.23 3.36 5.83
CA THR A 139 -6.66 2.04 6.10
C THR A 139 -7.73 1.05 6.61
N SER A 140 -8.40 1.39 7.72
CA SER A 140 -9.43 0.52 8.34
C SER A 140 -10.85 1.04 8.13
N LEU A 141 -11.02 2.36 8.00
CA LEU A 141 -12.28 3.07 7.83
C LEU A 141 -12.09 4.17 6.78
N SER A 142 -12.90 4.16 5.72
CA SER A 142 -12.76 5.15 4.65
C SER A 142 -13.64 6.39 4.82
N ASN A 143 -13.05 7.56 4.59
CA ASN A 143 -13.71 8.85 4.44
C ASN A 143 -14.05 9.19 2.97
N LEU A 144 -13.83 8.28 2.01
CA LEU A 144 -14.16 8.47 0.59
C LEU A 144 -15.56 9.06 0.31
N PRO A 145 -16.65 8.74 1.05
CA PRO A 145 -17.95 9.39 0.88
C PRO A 145 -17.97 10.90 1.18
N TYR A 146 -17.02 11.41 1.95
CA TYR A 146 -16.77 12.85 2.09
C TYR A 146 -16.01 13.37 0.88
N TYR A 147 -14.85 12.77 0.55
CA TYR A 147 -14.01 13.26 -0.55
C TYR A 147 -14.71 13.26 -1.91
N ALA A 148 -15.59 12.29 -2.17
CA ALA A 148 -16.43 12.24 -3.38
C ALA A 148 -17.44 13.40 -3.51
N LYS A 149 -17.66 14.17 -2.44
CA LYS A 149 -18.49 15.40 -2.42
C LYS A 149 -17.65 16.68 -2.36
N HIS A 150 -16.33 16.57 -2.22
CA HIS A 150 -15.38 17.68 -2.00
C HIS A 150 -14.19 17.60 -2.97
N GLY A 151 -14.45 17.14 -4.20
CA GLY A 151 -13.49 17.14 -5.31
C GLY A 151 -12.27 16.24 -5.10
N PHE A 152 -12.42 15.11 -4.41
CA PHE A 152 -11.38 14.06 -4.29
C PHE A 152 -9.98 14.57 -3.90
N GLY A 153 -9.91 15.53 -2.97
CA GLY A 153 -8.64 16.11 -2.50
C GLY A 153 -8.13 17.31 -3.31
N ALA A 154 -8.78 17.68 -4.42
CA ALA A 154 -8.46 18.89 -5.18
C ALA A 154 -8.94 20.18 -4.48
N THR A 155 -9.91 20.08 -3.55
CA THR A 155 -10.27 21.17 -2.65
C THR A 155 -9.62 20.98 -1.27
N PRO A 156 -9.17 22.06 -0.60
CA PRO A 156 -8.63 21.97 0.76
C PRO A 156 -9.67 21.45 1.75
N TYR A 157 -9.37 20.34 2.43
CA TYR A 157 -10.22 19.77 3.47
C TYR A 157 -10.03 20.48 4.82
N ASN A 158 -11.06 20.49 5.67
CA ASN A 158 -10.92 21.00 7.03
C ASN A 158 -10.24 19.95 7.91
N ALA A 159 -8.90 19.99 8.01
CA ALA A 159 -8.12 19.05 8.80
C ALA A 159 -8.59 18.88 10.26
N THR A 160 -9.20 19.91 10.87
CA THR A 160 -9.76 19.79 12.23
C THR A 160 -10.97 18.87 12.30
N SER A 161 -11.76 18.75 11.24
CA SER A 161 -12.93 17.87 11.17
C SER A 161 -12.59 16.38 11.03
N PHE A 162 -11.34 16.05 10.65
CA PHE A 162 -10.90 14.66 10.41
C PHE A 162 -9.89 14.13 11.44
N ARG A 163 -9.46 14.95 12.41
CA ARG A 163 -8.60 14.49 13.50
C ARG A 163 -9.38 13.57 14.44
N ARG A 164 -9.05 12.27 14.46
CA ARG A 164 -9.52 11.34 15.51
C ARG A 164 -8.75 11.55 16.81
N THR A 165 -9.38 12.28 17.72
CA THR A 165 -8.93 12.49 19.09
C THR A 165 -9.73 11.67 20.10
N GLU A 166 -9.26 11.60 21.36
CA GLU A 166 -9.88 10.80 22.43
C GLU A 166 -11.39 11.05 22.65
N ASP A 167 -11.86 12.28 22.44
CA ASP A 167 -13.30 12.63 22.49
C ASP A 167 -14.13 11.92 21.41
N GLN A 168 -13.50 11.48 20.31
CA GLN A 168 -14.12 10.70 19.24
C GLN A 168 -14.00 9.17 19.44
N ARG A 169 -13.46 8.69 20.58
CA ARG A 169 -13.26 7.26 20.83
C ARG A 169 -14.54 6.43 20.63
N THR A 170 -15.65 6.86 21.21
CA THR A 170 -16.93 6.13 21.16
C THR A 170 -17.47 5.95 19.75
N ILE A 171 -17.41 6.99 18.91
CA ILE A 171 -17.86 6.91 17.51
C ILE A 171 -16.88 6.11 16.64
N THR A 172 -15.58 6.20 16.91
CA THR A 172 -14.54 5.40 16.25
C THR A 172 -14.74 3.90 16.50
N VAL A 173 -14.89 3.50 17.77
CA VAL A 173 -15.21 2.11 18.17
C VAL A 173 -16.51 1.62 17.54
N THR A 174 -17.55 2.46 17.52
CA THR A 174 -18.84 2.11 16.89
C THR A 174 -18.70 1.84 15.40
N ASN A 175 -17.90 2.65 14.68
CA ASN A 175 -17.68 2.48 13.25
C ASN A 175 -16.79 1.26 12.94
N LEU A 176 -15.75 1.02 13.72
CA LEU A 176 -14.91 -0.19 13.63
C LEU A 176 -15.75 -1.46 13.78
N HIS A 177 -16.58 -1.55 14.83
CA HIS A 177 -17.47 -2.70 15.03
C HIS A 177 -18.49 -2.88 13.90
N ARG A 178 -19.00 -1.80 13.30
CA ARG A 178 -19.90 -1.86 12.14
C ARG A 178 -19.24 -2.42 10.88
N GLN A 179 -17.92 -2.29 10.74
CA GLN A 179 -17.14 -2.92 9.66
C GLN A 179 -16.58 -4.30 10.04
N GLY A 180 -16.95 -4.84 11.21
CA GLY A 180 -16.51 -6.16 11.69
C GLY A 180 -15.20 -6.17 12.48
N PHE A 181 -14.49 -5.05 12.60
CA PHE A 181 -13.29 -4.96 13.42
C PHE A 181 -13.64 -5.09 14.91
N SER A 182 -12.92 -5.97 15.61
CA SER A 182 -13.04 -6.22 17.04
C SER A 182 -11.77 -6.91 17.55
N GLY A 183 -11.62 -7.06 18.87
CA GLY A 183 -10.51 -7.83 19.47
C GLY A 183 -9.12 -7.17 19.39
N TRP A 184 -9.03 -5.87 19.12
CA TRP A 184 -7.76 -5.14 19.19
C TRP A 184 -7.22 -5.08 20.63
N GLU A 185 -5.90 -5.22 20.80
CA GLU A 185 -5.21 -5.09 22.08
C GLU A 185 -5.26 -3.64 22.61
N LYS A 186 -5.05 -2.65 21.73
CA LYS A 186 -5.10 -1.22 22.05
C LYS A 186 -5.68 -0.42 20.89
N LEU A 187 -6.49 0.58 21.22
CA LEU A 187 -6.91 1.64 20.30
C LEU A 187 -6.28 2.95 20.83
N LEU A 188 -5.25 3.43 20.14
CA LEU A 188 -4.52 4.65 20.50
C LEU A 188 -5.06 5.82 19.67
N LEU A 189 -5.48 6.90 20.32
CA LEU A 189 -5.99 8.10 19.66
C LEU A 189 -5.20 9.32 20.15
N LYS A 190 -5.19 10.39 19.34
CA LYS A 190 -4.52 11.63 19.73
C LYS A 190 -5.23 12.27 20.94
N PRO A 191 -4.50 12.89 21.89
CA PRO A 191 -5.12 13.64 22.98
C PRO A 191 -6.13 14.68 22.47
N ALA A 192 -7.20 14.90 23.22
CA ALA A 192 -8.20 15.91 22.87
C ALA A 192 -7.58 17.31 22.80
N VAL A 193 -7.96 18.10 21.79
CA VAL A 193 -7.40 19.43 21.50
C VAL A 193 -7.61 20.46 22.64
N HIS A 194 -8.49 20.15 23.59
CA HIS A 194 -8.72 20.96 24.79
C HIS A 194 -7.89 20.53 26.01
N ALA A 195 -7.32 19.32 26.01
CA ALA A 195 -6.52 18.78 27.12
C ALA A 195 -5.03 19.14 27.01
N THR A 196 -4.55 19.32 25.79
CA THR A 196 -3.23 19.84 25.44
C THR A 196 -3.43 20.89 24.36
N GLY A 197 -2.73 22.03 24.43
CA GLY A 197 -2.64 22.97 23.29
C GLY A 197 -2.14 22.26 22.02
N GLU A 198 -2.25 22.93 20.86
CA GLU A 198 -1.98 22.34 19.53
C GLU A 198 -0.86 21.29 19.58
N LEU A 199 -1.21 20.04 19.26
CA LEU A 199 -0.30 18.90 19.29
C LEU A 199 0.93 19.22 18.43
N GLN A 200 2.04 19.51 19.09
CA GLN A 200 3.31 19.83 18.44
C GLN A 200 4.01 18.55 18.00
N GLY A 201 4.67 18.65 16.84
CA GLY A 201 5.35 17.54 16.18
C GLY A 201 4.60 17.00 14.97
N SER A 202 5.30 16.25 14.14
CA SER A 202 4.76 15.64 12.92
C SER A 202 3.90 14.41 13.22
N ALA A 203 3.18 13.90 12.22
CA ALA A 203 2.49 12.63 12.36
C ALA A 203 3.47 11.46 12.53
N VAL A 204 4.62 11.49 11.83
CA VAL A 204 5.73 10.55 12.03
C VAL A 204 6.16 10.52 13.50
N GLU A 205 6.46 11.68 14.10
CA GLU A 205 6.96 11.76 15.49
C GLU A 205 5.95 11.23 16.51
N TYR A 206 4.67 11.55 16.34
CA TYR A 206 3.62 11.02 17.21
C TYR A 206 3.47 9.49 17.04
N LYS A 207 3.35 9.00 15.80
CA LYS A 207 3.10 7.56 15.55
C LYS A 207 4.31 6.70 15.92
N SER A 208 5.54 7.15 15.64
CA SER A 208 6.77 6.45 16.07
C SER A 208 6.92 6.44 17.59
N GLY A 209 6.61 7.55 18.27
CA GLY A 209 6.56 7.64 19.73
C GLY A 209 5.58 6.67 20.38
N GLU A 210 4.38 6.50 19.81
CA GLU A 210 3.43 5.47 20.28
C GLU A 210 3.93 4.05 20.01
N ARG A 211 4.57 3.79 18.85
CA ARG A 211 5.20 2.48 18.56
C ARG A 211 6.36 2.16 19.50
N GLN A 212 7.16 3.15 19.90
CA GLN A 212 8.21 2.98 20.91
C GLN A 212 7.63 2.59 22.27
N LYS A 213 6.56 3.26 22.73
CA LYS A 213 5.88 2.90 23.99
C LYS A 213 5.35 1.46 24.01
N LEU A 214 4.95 0.92 22.85
CA LEU A 214 4.56 -0.48 22.72
C LEU A 214 5.76 -1.42 22.88
N GLN A 215 6.91 -1.11 22.26
CA GLN A 215 8.14 -1.88 22.46
C GLN A 215 8.66 -1.82 23.90
N ASP A 216 8.60 -0.64 24.54
CA ASP A 216 8.99 -0.44 25.94
C ASP A 216 8.07 -1.24 26.90
N ALA A 217 6.80 -1.45 26.53
CA ALA A 217 5.85 -2.34 27.21
C ALA A 217 6.04 -3.85 26.86
N GLY A 218 7.12 -4.18 26.16
CA GLY A 218 7.53 -5.54 25.79
C GLY A 218 6.72 -6.16 24.66
N PHE A 219 6.05 -5.37 23.82
CA PHE A 219 5.44 -5.85 22.58
C PHE A 219 6.46 -5.91 21.43
N ILE A 220 6.25 -6.83 20.49
CA ILE A 220 7.06 -7.03 19.29
C ILE A 220 6.18 -6.66 18.09
N ILE A 221 6.51 -5.56 17.40
CA ILE A 221 5.77 -5.11 16.22
C ILE A 221 6.20 -5.96 15.02
N VAL A 222 5.43 -7.00 14.71
CA VAL A 222 5.73 -7.92 13.60
C VAL A 222 5.27 -7.38 12.25
N GLY A 223 4.27 -6.50 12.22
CA GLY A 223 3.82 -5.82 11.01
C GLY A 223 3.24 -4.44 11.31
N ASN A 224 3.29 -3.55 10.33
CA ASN A 224 2.73 -2.19 10.40
C ASN A 224 2.13 -1.81 9.04
N ILE A 225 0.89 -1.34 9.02
CA ILE A 225 0.16 -1.00 7.79
C ILE A 225 -0.60 0.33 7.93
N GLY A 226 -0.48 1.18 6.92
CA GLY A 226 -1.14 2.48 6.83
C GLY A 226 -1.19 3.01 5.40
N ASP A 227 -2.06 3.99 5.17
CA ASP A 227 -2.28 4.70 3.91
C ASP A 227 -1.35 5.90 3.75
N GLN A 228 -0.71 6.37 4.82
CA GLN A 228 0.28 7.45 4.76
C GLN A 228 1.68 6.94 5.09
N TRP A 229 2.68 7.57 4.49
CA TRP A 229 4.08 7.29 4.84
C TRP A 229 4.40 7.68 6.29
N SER A 230 3.64 8.60 6.91
CA SER A 230 3.73 8.92 8.34
C SER A 230 3.49 7.73 9.27
N ASP A 231 2.87 6.66 8.78
CA ASP A 231 2.35 5.56 9.59
C ASP A 231 3.39 4.46 9.72
N ILE A 232 4.26 4.37 8.71
CA ILE A 232 5.24 3.31 8.51
C ILE A 232 6.70 3.79 8.55
N LEU A 233 6.94 5.11 8.62
CA LEU A 233 8.27 5.69 8.82
C LEU A 233 8.50 6.07 10.29
N GLY A 234 9.77 6.04 10.71
CA GLY A 234 10.24 6.44 12.03
C GLY A 234 10.37 5.26 12.98
N ALA A 235 11.55 5.10 13.59
CA ALA A 235 11.82 3.97 14.46
C ALA A 235 10.95 4.00 15.74
N PRO A 236 10.39 2.86 16.17
CA PRO A 236 10.45 1.54 15.53
C PRO A 236 9.33 1.38 14.48
N GLU A 237 9.69 1.07 13.23
CA GLU A 237 8.74 0.91 12.12
C GLU A 237 7.94 -0.40 12.20
N GLY A 238 8.54 -1.46 12.76
CA GLY A 238 8.04 -2.84 12.73
C GLY A 238 8.89 -3.75 11.84
N ALA A 239 8.70 -5.07 11.92
CA ALA A 239 9.53 -6.04 11.17
C ALA A 239 9.27 -6.05 9.65
N ARG A 240 8.06 -5.71 9.20
CA ARG A 240 7.74 -5.36 7.80
C ARG A 240 6.64 -4.30 7.78
N THR A 241 6.74 -3.36 6.85
CA THR A 241 5.79 -2.28 6.64
C THR A 241 5.02 -2.45 5.33
N PHE A 242 3.80 -1.93 5.28
CA PHE A 242 2.89 -2.02 4.14
C PHE A 242 2.21 -0.66 3.92
N LYS A 243 2.37 -0.08 2.72
CA LYS A 243 1.76 1.19 2.32
C LYS A 243 0.51 0.89 1.48
N LEU A 244 -0.67 1.16 2.02
CA LEU A 244 -1.91 1.16 1.25
C LEU A 244 -1.95 2.42 0.36
N PRO A 245 -2.60 2.38 -0.81
CA PRO A 245 -2.71 3.57 -1.67
C PRO A 245 -3.64 4.62 -1.05
N ASP A 246 -3.21 5.87 -1.02
CA ASP A 246 -4.10 7.02 -0.81
C ASP A 246 -3.55 8.28 -1.49
N PRO A 247 -4.20 8.74 -2.58
CA PRO A 247 -3.88 9.99 -3.24
C PRO A 247 -4.86 11.14 -2.88
N LEU A 248 -5.73 10.99 -1.87
CA LEU A 248 -6.71 12.00 -1.48
C LEU A 248 -6.09 13.14 -0.65
N TYR A 249 -5.14 12.82 0.23
CA TYR A 249 -4.42 13.79 1.04
C TYR A 249 -2.99 13.32 1.36
N TYR A 250 -2.20 14.21 1.98
CA TYR A 250 -0.85 13.92 2.46
C TYR A 250 -0.74 14.25 3.95
N ILE A 251 -0.04 13.39 4.70
CA ILE A 251 0.34 13.64 6.09
C ILE A 251 1.84 13.39 6.28
N GLY A 252 2.53 14.36 6.88
CA GLY A 252 3.91 14.27 7.37
C GLY A 252 3.99 14.21 8.89
#